data_AF-A0A8H4LAM1-F1
#
_entry.id   AF-A0A8H4LAM1-F1
#
_cell.length_a   1.000
_cell.length_b   1.000
_cell.length_c   1.000
_cell.angle_alpha   90.00
_cell.angle_beta   90.00
_cell.angle_gamma   90.00
#
_symmetry.space_group_name_H-M   'P 1'
#
loop_
_entity.id
_entity.type
_entity.pdbx_description
1 polymer ?
#
loop_
_entity_poly.entity_id
_entity_poly.type
_entity_poly.pdbx_seq_one_letter_code
_entity_poly.pdbx_strand_id
1 'polypeptide(L)'
;MVDTKLSYGLCYGGGLGGHATALTLLEPSLAYTSASQLLGWENSDAVLQLAVAQHPCHWCNVLGAMARRTVPANAVLYGQHLKMWMSSALLKGSADSFLLCQEPDCGTMVVYLISEIAVFEWQTTTSRMEHGVWNSTRELLEDWLARLEQIDTPTSSSPFGCVITAFRMAARIYFHSFTKEYGPFSHETQVLVGHLTEVLQETQMHPVDYDYHLIWVYLVAGSNCAPTSPFRDYFHDRLHRYRQFPDLPHCRLMELISTILEETWDWNDNTRGSIKDWRDVMLEYGLDLFNHLVHVPLLVNDQ
;
A
#
# COMPACT_ATOMS: atom_id res chain seq x y z
N MET A 1 28.19 19.29 27.35
CA MET A 1 27.82 18.19 28.26
C MET A 1 26.31 18.20 28.38
N VAL A 2 25.62 17.51 27.46
CA VAL A 2 24.17 17.34 27.49
C VAL A 2 23.94 15.85 27.44
N ASP A 3 23.49 15.32 28.58
CA ASP A 3 23.12 13.94 28.80
C ASP A 3 21.63 13.82 28.42
N THR A 4 21.30 13.00 27.43
CA THR A 4 19.90 12.66 27.11
C THR A 4 19.80 11.15 26.93
N LYS A 5 19.61 10.46 28.05
CA LYS A 5 19.05 9.11 28.09
C LYS A 5 17.54 9.21 27.80
N LEU A 6 17.15 8.81 26.60
CA LEU A 6 15.77 8.42 26.30
C LEU A 6 15.73 6.89 26.22
N SER A 7 15.52 6.26 27.38
CA SER A 7 15.00 4.89 27.45
C SER A 7 13.49 4.97 27.37
N TYR A 8 12.91 4.53 26.25
CA TYR A 8 11.51 4.12 26.22
C TYR A 8 11.46 2.60 26.11
N GLY A 9 10.84 1.99 27.13
CA GLY A 9 10.75 0.55 27.31
C GLY A 9 9.86 -0.10 26.25
N LEU A 10 10.41 -1.13 25.61
CA LEU A 10 9.68 -2.10 24.81
C LEU A 10 8.84 -2.98 25.75
N CYS A 11 7.54 -2.79 25.78
CA CYS A 11 6.60 -3.80 26.27
C CYS A 11 6.08 -4.63 25.09
N TYR A 12 6.84 -5.66 24.71
CA TYR A 12 6.31 -6.80 23.94
C TYR A 12 6.71 -8.08 24.67
N GLY A 13 5.93 -8.43 25.69
CA GLY A 13 5.96 -9.73 26.34
C GLY A 13 4.80 -10.58 25.82
N GLY A 14 5.10 -11.76 25.30
CA GLY A 14 4.10 -12.73 24.87
C GLY A 14 4.71 -13.82 24.00
N GLY A 15 5.40 -14.77 24.64
CA GLY A 15 5.87 -15.98 23.97
C GLY A 15 4.73 -16.96 23.70
N LEU A 16 4.82 -17.67 22.57
CA LEU A 16 4.32 -19.03 22.40
C LEU A 16 5.25 -19.74 21.41
N GLY A 17 5.81 -20.86 21.87
CA GLY A 17 6.67 -21.73 21.09
C GLY A 17 5.89 -22.52 20.04
N GLY A 18 6.55 -22.76 18.91
CA GLY A 18 6.10 -23.66 17.85
C GLY A 18 7.21 -23.84 16.84
N HIS A 19 7.65 -25.08 16.65
CA HIS A 19 8.80 -25.49 15.83
C HIS A 19 8.81 -24.89 14.42
N ALA A 20 9.86 -24.13 14.08
CA ALA A 20 10.18 -23.75 12.71
C ALA A 20 11.04 -24.82 12.06
N THR A 21 10.48 -25.51 11.05
CA THR A 21 11.24 -26.40 10.17
C THR A 21 12.02 -25.53 9.19
N ALA A 22 13.35 -25.65 9.20
CA ALA A 22 14.23 -24.90 8.32
C ALA A 22 14.07 -25.35 6.85
N LEU A 23 13.61 -24.46 5.99
CA LEU A 23 13.76 -24.56 4.54
C LEU A 23 14.92 -23.66 4.13
N THR A 24 16.02 -24.29 3.71
CA THR A 24 17.18 -23.63 3.11
C THR A 24 16.77 -22.94 1.80
N LEU A 25 16.83 -21.60 1.79
CA LEU A 25 16.71 -20.77 0.59
C LEU A 25 18.04 -20.79 -0.18
N LEU A 26 18.00 -21.20 -1.44
CA LEU A 26 19.08 -21.04 -2.41
C LEU A 26 19.24 -19.55 -2.73
N GLU A 27 20.49 -19.07 -2.75
CA GLU A 27 20.82 -17.66 -2.99
C GLU A 27 20.47 -17.22 -4.42
N PRO A 28 19.65 -16.16 -4.59
CA PRO A 28 19.25 -15.67 -5.91
C PRO A 28 20.22 -14.63 -6.49
N SER A 29 21.24 -14.20 -5.73
CA SER A 29 22.07 -13.00 -6.00
C SER A 29 22.83 -13.00 -7.34
N LEU A 30 23.22 -14.15 -7.89
CA LEU A 30 24.06 -14.26 -9.08
C LEU A 30 23.32 -14.19 -10.43
N ALA A 31 21.99 -14.33 -10.45
CA ALA A 31 21.20 -14.28 -11.68
C ALA A 31 20.77 -12.86 -12.11
N TYR A 32 20.93 -11.86 -11.23
CA TYR A 32 20.33 -10.53 -11.42
C TYR A 32 21.14 -9.57 -12.27
N THR A 33 22.48 -9.69 -12.29
CA THR A 33 23.32 -8.75 -13.05
C THR A 33 23.17 -8.95 -14.56
N SER A 34 22.81 -10.16 -15.01
CA SER A 34 22.62 -10.47 -16.43
C SER A 34 21.24 -10.07 -16.96
N ALA A 35 20.17 -10.14 -16.15
CA ALA A 35 18.81 -9.90 -16.62
C ALA A 35 18.49 -8.42 -16.89
N SER A 36 18.99 -7.51 -16.05
CA SER A 36 18.78 -6.06 -16.21
C SER A 36 19.53 -5.47 -17.42
N GLN A 37 20.62 -6.10 -17.84
CA GLN A 37 21.38 -5.72 -19.04
C GLN A 37 20.82 -6.34 -20.33
N LEU A 38 20.08 -7.45 -20.24
CA LEU A 38 19.54 -8.17 -21.39
C LEU A 38 18.15 -7.68 -21.84
N LEU A 39 17.33 -7.13 -20.94
CA LEU A 39 15.90 -6.91 -21.23
C LEU A 39 15.52 -5.57 -21.84
N GLY A 40 16.41 -4.57 -21.88
CA GLY A 40 16.05 -3.23 -22.38
C GLY A 40 14.92 -2.58 -21.56
N TRP A 41 14.83 -1.26 -21.58
CA TRP A 41 13.82 -0.55 -20.80
C TRP A 41 12.41 -0.62 -21.42
N GLU A 42 12.25 -1.41 -22.48
CA GLU A 42 11.00 -1.57 -23.24
C GLU A 42 10.01 -2.56 -22.58
N ASN A 43 10.44 -3.31 -21.55
CA ASN A 43 9.61 -4.30 -20.87
C ASN A 43 9.27 -3.86 -19.44
N SER A 44 8.45 -2.81 -19.30
CA SER A 44 7.97 -2.30 -17.99
C SER A 44 7.26 -3.37 -17.16
N ASP A 45 6.60 -4.33 -17.82
CA ASP A 45 5.93 -5.49 -17.21
C ASP A 45 6.91 -6.36 -16.42
N ALA A 46 8.08 -6.63 -17.00
CA ALA A 46 9.11 -7.45 -16.35
C ALA A 46 9.70 -6.77 -15.12
N VAL A 47 9.82 -5.44 -15.10
CA VAL A 47 10.37 -4.68 -13.97
C VAL A 47 9.38 -4.60 -12.80
N LEU A 48 8.08 -4.43 -13.10
CA LEU A 48 7.03 -4.39 -12.07
C LEU A 48 6.76 -5.78 -11.50
N GLN A 49 6.72 -6.79 -12.37
CA GLN A 49 6.75 -8.17 -11.93
C GLN A 49 8.02 -8.46 -11.14
N LEU A 50 9.20 -7.93 -11.49
CA LEU A 50 10.41 -8.12 -10.68
C LEU A 50 10.28 -7.49 -9.29
N ALA A 51 9.78 -6.26 -9.16
CA ALA A 51 9.70 -5.59 -7.86
C ALA A 51 8.60 -6.17 -6.95
N VAL A 52 7.45 -6.52 -7.53
CA VAL A 52 6.38 -7.22 -6.81
C VAL A 52 6.76 -8.68 -6.54
N ALA A 53 7.46 -9.37 -7.46
CA ALA A 53 7.94 -10.74 -7.27
C ALA A 53 9.21 -10.84 -6.42
N GLN A 54 9.96 -9.75 -6.21
CA GLN A 54 11.06 -9.70 -5.25
C GLN A 54 10.54 -9.88 -3.82
N HIS A 55 9.36 -9.33 -3.49
CA HIS A 55 8.74 -9.45 -2.15
C HIS A 55 7.20 -9.57 -2.13
N PRO A 56 6.58 -10.50 -2.87
CA PRO A 56 5.11 -10.62 -2.95
C PRO A 56 4.53 -10.97 -1.58
N CYS A 57 5.31 -11.68 -0.76
CA CYS A 57 4.96 -12.00 0.61
C CYS A 57 4.80 -10.76 1.51
N HIS A 58 5.49 -9.64 1.25
CA HIS A 58 5.37 -8.43 2.06
C HIS A 58 4.07 -7.68 1.73
N TRP A 59 3.78 -7.46 0.45
CA TRP A 59 2.54 -6.83 0.00
C TRP A 59 1.31 -7.63 0.45
N CYS A 60 1.28 -8.95 0.22
CA CYS A 60 0.17 -9.79 0.64
C CYS A 60 -0.02 -9.79 2.16
N ASN A 61 1.08 -9.83 2.94
CA ASN A 61 1.02 -9.75 4.40
C ASN A 61 0.41 -8.43 4.87
N VAL A 62 0.91 -7.29 4.36
CA VAL A 62 0.46 -5.96 4.79
C VAL A 62 -0.96 -5.68 4.33
N LEU A 63 -1.28 -5.83 3.04
CA LEU A 63 -2.60 -5.53 2.52
C LEU A 63 -3.67 -6.49 3.09
N GLY A 64 -3.33 -7.77 3.25
CA GLY A 64 -4.22 -8.74 3.88
C GLY A 64 -4.48 -8.42 5.36
N ALA A 65 -3.49 -7.90 6.08
CA ALA A 65 -3.67 -7.48 7.46
C ALA A 65 -4.56 -6.23 7.57
N MET A 66 -4.36 -5.24 6.69
CA MET A 66 -5.16 -4.01 6.61
C MET A 66 -6.65 -4.29 6.37
N ALA A 67 -6.95 -5.18 5.44
CA ALA A 67 -8.33 -5.57 5.13
C ALA A 67 -9.04 -6.24 6.31
N ARG A 68 -8.29 -7.00 7.12
CA ARG A 68 -8.81 -7.64 8.34
C ARG A 68 -8.77 -6.74 9.58
N ARG A 69 -8.28 -5.50 9.46
CA ARG A 69 -7.98 -4.61 10.61
C ARG A 69 -7.06 -5.26 11.65
N THR A 70 -6.03 -5.96 11.18
CA THR A 70 -5.06 -6.70 12.01
C THR A 70 -3.65 -6.16 11.81
N VAL A 71 -2.75 -6.53 12.72
CA VAL A 71 -1.32 -6.21 12.61
C VAL A 71 -0.66 -7.15 11.59
N PRO A 72 0.13 -6.64 10.62
CA PRO A 72 0.93 -7.48 9.74
C PRO A 72 1.87 -8.40 10.51
N ALA A 73 2.05 -9.64 10.06
CA ALA A 73 2.82 -10.65 10.82
C ALA A 73 4.28 -10.25 11.09
N ASN A 74 4.86 -9.45 10.20
CA ASN A 74 6.24 -8.99 10.27
C ASN A 74 6.33 -7.48 10.59
N ALA A 75 5.27 -6.88 11.17
CA ALA A 75 5.21 -5.44 11.41
C ALA A 75 6.43 -4.91 12.19
N VAL A 76 6.93 -5.65 13.18
CA VAL A 76 8.13 -5.27 13.94
C VAL A 76 9.36 -5.14 13.04
N LEU A 77 9.55 -6.09 12.13
CA LEU A 77 10.67 -6.09 11.18
C LEU A 77 10.54 -4.94 10.18
N TYR A 78 9.34 -4.74 9.62
CA TYR A 78 9.05 -3.65 8.68
C TYR A 78 9.30 -2.29 9.31
N GLY A 79 8.84 -2.08 10.55
CA GLY A 79 9.06 -0.84 11.30
C GLY A 79 10.53 -0.58 11.62
N GLN A 80 11.30 -1.62 11.96
CA GLN A 80 12.75 -1.50 12.17
C GLN A 80 13.47 -1.07 10.89
N HIS A 81 13.17 -1.72 9.77
CA HIS A 81 13.76 -1.38 8.48
C HIS A 81 13.41 0.05 8.05
N LEU A 82 12.15 0.45 8.19
CA LEU A 82 11.72 1.81 7.87
C LEU A 82 12.43 2.85 8.74
N LYS A 83 12.53 2.63 10.06
CA LYS A 83 13.21 3.55 10.98
C LYS A 83 14.71 3.67 10.68
N MET A 84 15.37 2.54 10.38
CA MET A 84 16.77 2.55 9.97
C MET A 84 16.95 3.37 8.70
N TRP A 85 16.13 3.14 7.68
CA TRP A 85 16.19 3.90 6.43
C TRP A 85 15.90 5.40 6.63
N MET A 86 14.85 5.73 7.38
CA MET A 86 14.47 7.11 7.70
C MET A 86 15.58 7.85 8.47
N SER A 87 16.33 7.13 9.30
CA SER A 87 17.46 7.69 10.06
C SER A 87 18.73 7.81 9.21
N SER A 88 18.97 6.87 8.29
CA SER A 88 20.13 6.88 7.38
C SER A 88 19.97 7.88 6.23
N ALA A 89 18.76 8.15 5.76
CA ALA A 89 18.50 9.18 4.75
C ALA A 89 18.84 10.62 5.25
N LEU A 90 18.96 10.85 6.56
CA LEU A 90 19.50 12.09 7.14
C LEU A 90 21.03 12.20 7.00
N LEU A 91 21.72 11.10 6.70
CA LEU A 91 23.18 11.01 6.56
C LEU A 91 23.64 10.98 5.10
N LYS A 92 22.85 11.51 4.15
CA LYS A 92 23.26 11.75 2.75
C LYS A 92 24.32 12.86 2.61
N GLY A 93 25.45 12.64 3.30
CA GLY A 93 26.70 13.39 3.25
C GLY A 93 27.95 12.50 3.40
N SER A 94 27.82 11.17 3.47
CA SER A 94 28.99 10.28 3.53
C SER A 94 28.78 9.04 2.65
N ALA A 95 29.66 8.90 1.65
CA ALA A 95 29.60 7.88 0.60
C ALA A 95 30.04 6.46 1.03
N ASP A 96 30.29 6.21 2.33
CA ASP A 96 31.02 5.03 2.79
C ASP A 96 30.18 4.02 3.62
N SER A 97 28.90 3.87 3.34
CA SER A 97 28.07 2.79 3.94
C SER A 97 27.40 1.92 2.87
N PHE A 98 28.23 1.33 2.01
CA PHE A 98 27.80 0.51 0.86
C PHE A 98 27.65 -1.00 1.15
N LEU A 99 27.82 -1.49 2.40
CA LEU A 99 28.07 -2.94 2.61
C LEU A 99 27.18 -3.71 3.60
N LEU A 100 26.10 -3.15 4.17
CA LEU A 100 25.22 -3.94 5.07
C LEU A 100 23.71 -3.79 4.90
N CYS A 101 23.21 -2.95 4.02
CA CYS A 101 21.81 -2.96 3.61
C CYS A 101 21.78 -2.62 2.12
N GLN A 102 21.34 -3.54 1.25
CA GLN A 102 20.82 -3.11 -0.04
C GLN A 102 19.76 -2.06 0.27
N GLU A 103 19.90 -0.84 -0.27
CA GLU A 103 18.89 0.18 -0.07
C GLU A 103 17.55 -0.41 -0.55
N PRO A 104 16.54 -0.49 0.32
CA PRO A 104 15.25 -0.99 -0.09
C PRO A 104 14.71 -0.08 -1.19
N ASP A 105 14.18 -0.67 -2.25
CA ASP A 105 13.61 0.11 -3.33
C ASP A 105 12.40 0.95 -2.85
N CYS A 106 12.02 1.93 -3.65
CA CYS A 106 10.93 2.84 -3.31
C CYS A 106 9.62 2.09 -3.02
N GLY A 107 9.39 0.95 -3.68
CA GLY A 107 8.21 0.11 -3.45
C GLY A 107 8.22 -0.54 -2.07
N THR A 108 9.34 -1.12 -1.66
CA THR A 108 9.53 -1.75 -0.36
C THR A 108 9.33 -0.76 0.79
N MET A 109 9.79 0.49 0.61
CA MET A 109 9.57 1.55 1.61
C MET A 109 8.10 1.92 1.77
N VAL A 110 7.34 1.94 0.68
CA VAL A 110 5.90 2.17 0.74
C VAL A 110 5.18 1.04 1.47
N VAL A 111 5.58 -0.22 1.26
CA VAL A 111 5.01 -1.36 2.02
C VAL A 111 5.26 -1.23 3.50
N TYR A 112 6.48 -0.89 3.91
CA TYR A 112 6.81 -0.76 5.33
C TYR A 112 6.07 0.41 5.97
N LEU A 113 5.89 1.52 5.25
CA LEU A 113 5.05 2.62 5.72
C LEU A 113 3.60 2.17 5.90
N ILE A 114 2.99 1.51 4.90
CA ILE A 114 1.62 1.01 4.99
C ILE A 114 1.49 0.02 6.16
N SER A 115 2.52 -0.79 6.44
CA SER A 115 2.56 -1.64 7.63
C SER A 115 2.50 -0.84 8.94
N GLU A 116 3.27 0.25 9.06
CA GLU A 116 3.22 1.10 10.27
C GLU A 116 1.86 1.80 10.41
N ILE A 117 1.24 2.20 9.29
CA ILE A 117 -0.13 2.71 9.27
C ILE A 117 -1.13 1.63 9.75
N ALA A 118 -0.96 0.37 9.34
CA ALA A 118 -1.78 -0.75 9.80
C ALA A 118 -1.66 -0.98 11.32
N VAL A 119 -0.44 -0.90 11.86
CA VAL A 119 -0.19 -0.98 13.30
C VAL A 119 -0.87 0.16 14.03
N PHE A 120 -0.72 1.39 13.53
CA PHE A 120 -1.34 2.59 14.09
C PHE A 120 -2.87 2.47 14.14
N GLU A 121 -3.49 2.01 13.05
CA GLU A 121 -4.92 1.76 12.98
C GLU A 121 -5.38 0.72 14.01
N TRP A 122 -4.70 -0.42 14.07
CA TRP A 122 -5.07 -1.50 14.99
C TRP A 122 -5.01 -1.04 16.45
N GLN A 123 -3.98 -0.27 16.81
CA GLN A 123 -3.83 0.28 18.16
C GLN A 123 -4.91 1.32 18.48
N THR A 124 -5.26 2.17 17.51
CA THR A 124 -6.33 3.17 17.63
C THR A 124 -7.69 2.51 17.81
N THR A 125 -8.01 1.52 16.98
CA THR A 125 -9.31 0.82 17.01
C THR A 125 -9.48 -0.02 18.27
N THR A 126 -8.40 -0.63 18.77
CA THR A 126 -8.45 -1.45 19.99
C THR A 126 -8.38 -0.61 21.28
N SER A 127 -8.38 0.72 21.20
CA SER A 127 -8.21 1.64 22.35
C SER A 127 -6.95 1.33 23.17
N ARG A 128 -5.89 0.84 22.51
CA ARG A 128 -4.61 0.43 23.15
C ARG A 128 -3.57 1.53 23.15
N MET A 129 -3.90 2.70 22.60
CA MET A 129 -2.98 3.82 22.44
C MET A 129 -3.42 4.98 23.33
N GLU A 130 -2.52 5.42 24.19
CA GLU A 130 -2.72 6.66 24.95
C GLU A 130 -2.68 7.87 24.01
N HIS A 131 -3.44 8.91 24.33
CA HIS A 131 -3.59 10.10 23.47
C HIS A 131 -2.25 10.79 23.15
N GLY A 132 -1.31 10.83 24.09
CA GLY A 132 0.03 11.39 23.86
C GLY A 132 0.83 10.59 22.83
N VAL A 133 0.79 9.26 22.94
CA VAL A 133 1.42 8.34 21.99
C VAL A 133 0.77 8.47 20.62
N TRP A 134 -0.56 8.60 20.58
CA TRP A 134 -1.31 8.80 19.34
C TRP A 134 -0.85 10.04 18.58
N ASN A 135 -0.76 11.19 19.24
CA ASN A 135 -0.29 12.43 18.61
C ASN A 135 1.14 12.28 18.07
N SER A 136 2.06 11.75 18.88
CA SER A 136 3.47 11.59 18.47
C SER A 136 3.65 10.57 17.34
N THR A 137 2.94 9.44 17.36
CA THR A 137 2.97 8.48 16.26
C THR A 137 2.35 9.07 14.99
N ARG A 138 1.27 9.85 15.13
CA ARG A 138 0.65 10.54 13.99
C ARG A 138 1.63 11.53 13.34
N GLU A 139 2.24 12.41 14.11
CA GLU A 139 3.22 13.39 13.62
C GLU A 139 4.41 12.71 12.92
N LEU A 140 4.88 11.58 13.47
CA LEU A 140 5.95 10.80 12.85
C LEU A 140 5.55 10.21 11.50
N LEU A 141 4.33 9.67 11.38
CA LEU A 141 3.82 9.11 10.13
C LEU A 141 3.57 10.19 9.08
N GLU A 142 3.10 11.38 9.47
CA GLU A 142 3.00 12.55 8.58
C GLU A 142 4.38 12.94 8.01
N ASP A 143 5.40 13.02 8.85
CA ASP A 143 6.78 13.31 8.41
C ASP A 143 7.28 12.24 7.42
N TRP A 144 7.05 10.96 7.72
CA TRP A 144 7.47 9.86 6.85
C TRP A 144 6.76 9.85 5.50
N LEU A 145 5.45 10.14 5.48
CA LEU A 145 4.68 10.33 4.26
C LEU A 145 5.27 11.47 3.41
N ALA A 146 5.46 12.65 4.01
CA ALA A 146 6.00 13.82 3.33
C ALA A 146 7.41 13.57 2.78
N ARG A 147 8.26 12.84 3.52
CA ARG A 147 9.61 12.48 3.06
C ARG A 147 9.60 11.49 1.91
N LEU A 148 8.69 10.51 1.92
CA LEU A 148 8.55 9.56 0.81
C LEU A 148 8.04 10.25 -0.46
N GLU A 149 7.18 11.26 -0.34
CA GLU A 149 6.73 12.07 -1.49
C GLU A 149 7.87 12.88 -2.13
N GLN A 150 8.86 13.31 -1.35
CA GLN A 150 10.04 14.04 -1.85
C GLN A 150 11.08 13.15 -2.52
N ILE A 151 10.96 11.81 -2.40
CA ILE A 151 11.83 10.93 -3.15
C ILE A 151 11.38 10.98 -4.60
N ASP A 152 12.19 11.67 -5.41
CA ASP A 152 12.15 11.60 -6.87
C ASP A 152 12.16 10.11 -7.25
N THR A 153 10.99 9.57 -7.54
CA THR A 153 10.90 8.33 -8.29
C THR A 153 11.37 8.68 -9.69
N PRO A 154 12.54 8.21 -10.15
CA PRO A 154 12.93 8.43 -11.53
C PRO A 154 11.78 7.86 -12.37
N THR A 155 11.19 8.73 -13.19
CA THR A 155 10.09 8.47 -14.13
C THR A 155 8.66 8.38 -13.53
N SER A 156 8.04 9.54 -13.28
CA SER A 156 6.58 9.70 -13.49
C SER A 156 6.15 9.34 -14.93
N SER A 157 7.11 9.14 -15.83
CA SER A 157 6.93 8.61 -17.17
C SER A 157 6.99 7.08 -17.28
N SER A 158 7.28 6.33 -16.20
CA SER A 158 7.22 4.86 -16.25
C SER A 158 5.97 4.32 -15.55
N PRO A 159 5.36 3.25 -16.08
CA PRO A 159 4.32 2.44 -15.42
C PRO A 159 4.57 2.19 -13.93
N PHE A 160 5.81 1.83 -13.58
CA PHE A 160 6.21 1.53 -12.21
C PHE A 160 6.17 2.75 -11.27
N GLY A 161 6.71 3.88 -11.73
CA GLY A 161 6.70 5.12 -10.96
C GLY A 161 5.28 5.57 -10.64
N CYS A 162 4.35 5.46 -11.60
CA CYS A 162 2.94 5.77 -11.40
C CYS A 162 2.30 4.87 -10.33
N VAL A 163 2.55 3.55 -10.36
CA VAL A 163 2.02 2.62 -9.34
C VAL A 163 2.52 2.98 -7.94
N ILE A 164 3.83 3.20 -7.77
CA ILE A 164 4.40 3.58 -6.46
C ILE A 164 3.83 4.91 -5.98
N THR A 165 3.67 5.88 -6.87
CA THR A 165 3.07 7.18 -6.56
C THR A 165 1.61 7.01 -6.11
N ALA A 166 0.83 6.21 -6.83
CA ALA A 166 -0.55 5.92 -6.49
C ALA A 166 -0.69 5.26 -5.10
N PHE A 167 0.21 4.31 -4.77
CA PHE A 167 0.24 3.70 -3.43
C PHE A 167 0.62 4.69 -2.32
N ARG A 168 1.56 5.61 -2.56
CA ARG A 168 1.92 6.66 -1.59
C ARG A 168 0.73 7.57 -1.29
N MET A 169 0.03 8.00 -2.35
CA MET A 169 -1.14 8.85 -2.22
C MET A 169 -2.31 8.14 -1.54
N ALA A 170 -2.55 6.88 -1.89
CA ALA A 170 -3.54 6.07 -1.19
C ALA A 170 -3.18 5.89 0.29
N ALA A 171 -1.91 5.65 0.64
CA ALA A 171 -1.47 5.60 2.03
C ALA A 171 -1.78 6.90 2.79
N ARG A 172 -1.58 8.06 2.15
CA ARG A 172 -1.92 9.35 2.73
C ARG A 172 -3.43 9.53 2.94
N ILE A 173 -4.24 9.25 1.92
CA ILE A 173 -5.71 9.32 2.01
C ILE A 173 -6.20 8.41 3.14
N TYR A 174 -5.72 7.18 3.17
CA TYR A 174 -6.08 6.20 4.19
C TYR A 174 -5.68 6.66 5.60
N PHE A 175 -4.47 7.18 5.77
CA PHE A 175 -3.98 7.66 7.05
C PHE A 175 -4.80 8.85 7.57
N HIS A 176 -5.14 9.80 6.71
CA HIS A 176 -5.96 10.94 7.10
C HIS A 176 -7.39 10.55 7.50
N SER A 177 -7.92 9.45 6.96
CA SER A 177 -9.27 8.95 7.29
C SER A 177 -9.47 8.57 8.77
N PHE A 178 -8.38 8.43 9.55
CA PHE A 178 -8.46 8.15 10.99
C PHE A 178 -8.93 9.33 11.85
N THR A 179 -9.14 10.49 11.25
CA THR A 179 -9.38 11.73 11.97
C THR A 179 -10.81 12.18 11.72
N LYS A 180 -11.51 12.63 12.77
CA LYS A 180 -12.96 12.91 12.70
C LYS A 180 -13.34 14.03 11.72
N GLU A 181 -12.37 14.85 11.35
CA GLU A 181 -12.53 15.99 10.43
C GLU A 181 -12.37 15.57 8.96
N TYR A 182 -11.87 14.35 8.71
CA TYR A 182 -11.68 13.81 7.38
C TYR A 182 -12.79 12.83 7.03
N GLY A 183 -13.29 13.00 5.82
CA GLY A 183 -14.29 12.14 5.22
C GLY A 183 -14.42 12.47 3.74
N PRO A 184 -15.25 11.74 2.99
CA PRO A 184 -15.36 11.90 1.53
C PRO A 184 -15.74 13.32 1.09
N PHE A 185 -16.42 14.07 1.97
CA PHE A 185 -16.89 15.43 1.71
C PHE A 185 -15.93 16.53 2.19
N SER A 186 -14.81 16.19 2.85
CA SER A 186 -13.83 17.20 3.24
C SER A 186 -13.07 17.70 2.01
N HIS A 187 -12.75 19.00 1.99
CA HIS A 187 -12.02 19.60 0.86
C HIS A 187 -10.67 18.92 0.64
N GLU A 188 -9.95 18.62 1.73
CA GLU A 188 -8.63 17.99 1.63
C GLU A 188 -8.69 16.57 1.04
N THR A 189 -9.66 15.76 1.46
CA THR A 189 -9.86 14.43 0.88
C THR A 189 -10.19 14.52 -0.61
N GLN A 190 -11.04 15.46 -1.01
CA GLN A 190 -11.38 15.66 -2.43
C GLN A 190 -10.16 16.05 -3.27
N VAL A 191 -9.30 16.92 -2.75
CA VAL A 191 -8.04 17.32 -3.43
C VAL A 191 -7.11 16.12 -3.56
N LEU A 192 -6.89 15.35 -2.49
CA LEU A 192 -6.02 14.17 -2.52
C LEU A 192 -6.52 13.09 -3.48
N VAL A 193 -7.83 12.80 -3.46
CA VAL A 193 -8.47 11.86 -4.39
C VAL A 193 -8.38 12.38 -5.84
N GLY A 194 -8.52 13.68 -6.05
CA GLY A 194 -8.36 14.32 -7.35
C GLY A 194 -6.96 14.10 -7.92
N HIS A 195 -5.91 14.47 -7.18
CA HIS A 195 -4.53 14.25 -7.62
C HIS A 195 -4.23 12.75 -7.84
N LEU A 196 -4.75 11.85 -6.99
CA LEU A 196 -4.57 10.42 -7.20
C LEU A 196 -5.25 9.97 -8.50
N THR A 197 -6.41 10.52 -8.83
CA THR A 197 -7.10 10.25 -10.10
C THR A 197 -6.25 10.69 -11.29
N GLU A 198 -5.61 11.86 -11.21
CA GLU A 198 -4.68 12.34 -12.26
C GLU A 198 -3.52 11.37 -12.46
N VAL A 199 -2.86 10.92 -11.38
CA VAL A 199 -1.77 9.92 -11.45
C VAL A 199 -2.25 8.61 -12.10
N LEU A 200 -3.46 8.16 -11.73
CA LEU A 200 -4.07 6.95 -12.29
C LEU A 200 -4.51 7.12 -13.77
N GLN A 201 -4.71 8.34 -14.24
CA GLN A 201 -5.02 8.67 -15.64
C GLN A 201 -3.77 8.82 -16.49
N GLU A 202 -2.70 9.42 -15.94
CA GLU A 202 -1.38 9.54 -16.59
C GLU A 202 -0.73 8.18 -16.85
N THR A 203 -1.13 7.21 -16.04
CA THR A 203 -0.78 5.82 -16.21
C THR A 203 -1.22 5.34 -17.61
N GLN A 204 -0.31 5.36 -18.57
CA GLN A 204 -0.51 4.83 -19.94
C GLN A 204 -0.65 3.30 -19.97
N MET A 205 -0.80 2.66 -18.82
CA MET A 205 -0.87 1.21 -18.68
C MET A 205 -2.19 0.70 -19.23
N HIS A 206 -2.08 -0.33 -20.08
CA HIS A 206 -3.22 -1.03 -20.60
C HIS A 206 -4.05 -1.61 -19.44
N PRO A 207 -5.38 -1.41 -19.43
CA PRO A 207 -6.35 -2.33 -18.87
C PRO A 207 -5.87 -3.27 -17.80
N VAL A 208 -5.57 -4.41 -18.38
CA VAL A 208 -5.49 -5.76 -17.88
C VAL A 208 -4.22 -6.02 -17.10
N ASP A 209 -3.17 -5.25 -17.36
CA ASP A 209 -1.82 -5.69 -17.01
C ASP A 209 -1.42 -5.26 -15.58
N TYR A 210 -2.16 -4.30 -14.99
CA TYR A 210 -1.72 -3.65 -13.75
C TYR A 210 -2.80 -3.30 -12.72
N ASP A 211 -4.07 -3.19 -13.10
CA ASP A 211 -5.09 -2.73 -12.15
C ASP A 211 -5.27 -3.70 -10.98
N TYR A 212 -4.93 -4.98 -11.16
CA TYR A 212 -4.92 -5.94 -10.06
C TYR A 212 -3.86 -5.62 -8.98
N HIS A 213 -2.79 -4.92 -9.33
CA HIS A 213 -1.85 -4.39 -8.34
C HIS A 213 -2.39 -3.14 -7.64
N LEU A 214 -3.33 -2.42 -8.26
CA LEU A 214 -3.88 -1.16 -7.76
C LEU A 214 -5.18 -1.34 -6.97
N ILE A 215 -5.58 -2.57 -6.67
CA ILE A 215 -6.85 -2.89 -5.99
C ILE A 215 -7.03 -2.12 -4.67
N TRP A 216 -6.00 -2.12 -3.83
CA TRP A 216 -6.06 -1.41 -2.57
C TRP A 216 -6.12 0.11 -2.78
N VAL A 217 -5.43 0.63 -3.81
CA VAL A 217 -5.50 2.03 -4.22
C VAL A 217 -6.93 2.39 -4.64
N TYR A 218 -7.60 1.55 -5.44
CA TYR A 218 -8.99 1.79 -5.84
C TYR A 218 -9.95 1.74 -4.66
N LEU A 219 -9.78 0.79 -3.74
CA LEU A 219 -10.62 0.70 -2.54
C LEU A 219 -10.48 1.97 -1.68
N VAL A 220 -9.25 2.41 -1.42
CA VAL A 220 -9.00 3.60 -0.59
C VAL A 220 -9.53 4.87 -1.27
N ALA A 221 -9.23 5.06 -2.55
CA ALA A 221 -9.68 6.23 -3.28
C ALA A 221 -11.22 6.24 -3.42
N GLY A 222 -11.80 5.11 -3.78
CA GLY A 222 -13.24 4.93 -3.95
C GLY A 222 -14.01 5.10 -2.64
N SER A 223 -13.53 4.55 -1.52
CA SER A 223 -14.21 4.71 -0.24
C SER A 223 -14.16 6.15 0.30
N ASN A 224 -13.23 6.96 -0.21
CA ASN A 224 -13.03 8.35 0.19
C ASN A 224 -13.48 9.36 -0.87
N CYS A 225 -14.16 8.94 -1.95
CA CYS A 225 -14.59 9.86 -3.00
C CYS A 225 -16.05 10.33 -2.81
N ALA A 226 -16.27 11.63 -3.03
CA ALA A 226 -17.61 12.22 -3.09
C ALA A 226 -18.33 11.85 -4.41
N PRO A 227 -19.68 12.00 -4.48
CA PRO A 227 -20.45 11.76 -5.70
C PRO A 227 -19.93 12.49 -6.93
N THR A 228 -19.43 13.71 -6.76
CA THR A 228 -18.93 14.56 -7.84
C THR A 228 -17.43 14.38 -8.11
N SER A 229 -16.80 13.36 -7.50
CA SER A 229 -15.37 13.11 -7.67
C SER A 229 -15.08 12.54 -9.05
N PRO A 230 -14.06 13.05 -9.76
CA PRO A 230 -13.64 12.49 -11.05
C PRO A 230 -13.18 11.03 -10.95
N PHE A 231 -12.85 10.57 -9.73
CA PHE A 231 -12.47 9.18 -9.48
C PHE A 231 -13.59 8.20 -9.85
N ARG A 232 -14.87 8.51 -9.57
CA ARG A 232 -15.97 7.58 -9.86
C ARG A 232 -16.14 7.35 -11.35
N ASP A 233 -16.08 8.42 -12.14
CA ASP A 233 -16.15 8.35 -13.59
C ASP A 233 -14.96 7.58 -14.17
N TYR A 234 -13.76 7.89 -13.68
CA TYR A 234 -12.54 7.15 -14.04
C TYR A 234 -12.65 5.65 -13.74
N PHE A 235 -13.10 5.30 -12.54
CA PHE A 235 -13.22 3.90 -12.10
C PHE A 235 -14.25 3.14 -12.93
N HIS A 236 -15.41 3.74 -13.23
CA HIS A 236 -16.41 3.12 -14.09
C HIS A 236 -15.93 2.90 -15.53
N ASP A 237 -15.23 3.88 -16.13
CA ASP A 237 -14.61 3.70 -17.45
C ASP A 237 -13.61 2.54 -17.43
N ARG A 238 -12.78 2.49 -16.38
CA ARG A 238 -11.79 1.44 -16.22
C ARG A 238 -12.43 0.07 -16.08
N LEU A 239 -13.47 -0.05 -15.27
CA LEU A 239 -14.24 -1.29 -15.10
C LEU A 239 -14.94 -1.71 -16.39
N HIS A 240 -15.50 -0.77 -17.15
CA HIS A 240 -16.10 -1.05 -18.46
C HIS A 240 -15.07 -1.64 -19.43
N ARG A 241 -13.83 -1.13 -19.42
CA ARG A 241 -12.73 -1.72 -20.20
C ARG A 241 -12.35 -3.12 -19.71
N TYR A 242 -12.32 -3.35 -18.40
CA TYR A 242 -12.08 -4.70 -17.83
C TYR A 242 -13.11 -5.73 -18.26
N ARG A 243 -14.39 -5.36 -18.32
CA ARG A 243 -15.50 -6.22 -18.75
C ARG A 243 -15.38 -6.71 -20.19
N GLN A 244 -14.55 -6.06 -21.01
CA GLN A 244 -14.24 -6.52 -22.38
C GLN A 244 -13.36 -7.77 -22.40
N PHE A 245 -12.77 -8.14 -21.26
CA PHE A 245 -11.85 -9.27 -21.10
C PHE A 245 -12.32 -10.22 -19.98
N PRO A 246 -13.49 -10.88 -20.13
CA PRO A 246 -14.13 -11.66 -19.06
C PRO A 246 -13.34 -12.92 -18.65
N ASP A 247 -12.47 -13.42 -19.52
CA ASP A 247 -11.68 -14.63 -19.27
C ASP A 247 -10.47 -14.40 -18.36
N LEU A 248 -10.16 -13.13 -18.03
CA LEU A 248 -9.06 -12.81 -17.14
C LEU A 248 -9.39 -13.17 -15.69
N PRO A 249 -8.47 -13.85 -14.97
CA PRO A 249 -8.66 -14.17 -13.54
C PRO A 249 -8.98 -12.93 -12.69
N HIS A 250 -8.41 -11.78 -13.05
CA HIS A 250 -8.55 -10.51 -12.34
C HIS A 250 -9.88 -9.78 -12.60
N CYS A 251 -10.63 -10.15 -13.65
CA CYS A 251 -11.91 -9.51 -13.95
C CYS A 251 -12.89 -9.66 -12.78
N ARG A 252 -12.96 -10.84 -12.16
CA ARG A 252 -13.81 -11.10 -10.99
C ARG A 252 -13.47 -10.23 -9.79
N LEU A 253 -12.18 -9.92 -9.63
CA LEU A 253 -11.68 -9.13 -8.53
C LEU A 253 -12.02 -7.65 -8.71
N MET A 254 -11.96 -7.14 -9.93
CA MET A 254 -12.43 -5.78 -10.25
C MET A 254 -13.96 -5.65 -10.09
N GLU A 255 -14.74 -6.65 -10.49
CA GLU A 255 -16.19 -6.67 -10.21
C GLU A 255 -16.50 -6.65 -8.72
N LEU A 256 -15.76 -7.46 -7.93
CA LEU A 256 -15.89 -7.49 -6.48
C LEU A 256 -15.65 -6.11 -5.86
N ILE A 257 -14.59 -5.41 -6.31
CA ILE A 257 -14.28 -4.04 -5.86
C ILE A 257 -15.40 -3.09 -6.26
N SER A 258 -15.93 -3.21 -7.48
CA SER A 258 -17.07 -2.39 -7.91
C SER A 258 -18.26 -2.56 -6.99
N THR A 259 -18.63 -3.81 -6.67
CA THR A 259 -19.72 -4.08 -5.74
C THR A 259 -19.46 -3.46 -4.37
N ILE A 260 -18.26 -3.61 -3.81
CA ILE A 260 -17.90 -3.01 -2.52
C ILE A 260 -18.04 -1.48 -2.56
N LEU A 261 -17.53 -0.85 -3.62
CA LEU A 261 -17.54 0.60 -3.77
C LEU A 261 -18.94 1.15 -4.03
N GLU A 262 -19.73 0.53 -4.91
CA GLU A 262 -21.11 0.92 -5.20
C GLU A 262 -21.98 0.89 -3.94
N GLU A 263 -21.87 -0.18 -3.14
CA GLU A 263 -22.58 -0.30 -1.86
C GLU A 263 -22.08 0.73 -0.82
N THR A 264 -20.77 1.01 -0.82
CA THR A 264 -20.19 2.05 0.04
C THR A 264 -20.71 3.43 -0.36
N TRP A 265 -20.81 3.71 -1.66
CA TRP A 265 -21.30 4.97 -2.20
C TRP A 265 -22.78 5.15 -1.94
N ASP A 266 -23.61 4.14 -2.21
CA ASP A 266 -25.04 4.20 -1.95
C ASP A 266 -25.33 4.54 -0.48
N TRP A 267 -24.59 3.92 0.45
CA TRP A 267 -24.72 4.26 1.86
C TRP A 267 -24.28 5.69 2.17
N ASN A 268 -23.06 6.07 1.74
CA ASN A 268 -22.42 7.32 2.12
C ASN A 268 -23.07 8.55 1.47
N ASP A 269 -23.67 8.39 0.30
CA ASP A 269 -24.33 9.46 -0.44
C ASP A 269 -25.74 9.73 0.09
N ASN A 270 -26.43 8.67 0.56
CA ASN A 270 -27.79 8.76 1.07
C ASN A 270 -27.88 9.01 2.58
N THR A 271 -26.85 8.67 3.36
CA THR A 271 -26.87 8.78 4.83
C THR A 271 -26.17 10.05 5.32
N ARG A 272 -26.95 10.99 5.87
CA ARG A 272 -26.39 12.21 6.48
C ARG A 272 -25.80 11.90 7.86
N GLY A 273 -24.49 11.68 7.91
CA GLY A 273 -23.70 11.74 9.16
C GLY A 273 -23.08 10.43 9.64
N SER A 274 -23.26 9.32 8.92
CA SER A 274 -22.53 8.08 9.18
C SER A 274 -21.85 7.63 7.88
N ILE A 275 -20.52 7.68 7.88
CA ILE A 275 -19.71 7.11 6.80
C ILE A 275 -19.50 5.63 7.12
N LYS A 276 -19.83 4.78 6.14
CA LYS A 276 -19.58 3.34 6.17
C LYS A 276 -18.22 3.05 5.57
N ASP A 277 -17.43 2.26 6.29
CA ASP A 277 -16.12 1.80 5.83
C ASP A 277 -16.30 0.62 4.86
N TRP A 278 -15.49 0.58 3.81
CA TRP A 278 -15.55 -0.47 2.78
C TRP A 278 -15.34 -1.88 3.35
N ARG A 279 -14.61 -2.03 4.46
CA ARG A 279 -14.43 -3.32 5.15
C ARG A 279 -15.69 -3.77 5.85
N ASP A 280 -16.50 -2.84 6.35
CA ASP A 280 -17.79 -3.18 6.97
C ASP A 280 -18.75 -3.69 5.88
N VAL A 281 -18.76 -3.08 4.70
CA VAL A 281 -19.45 -3.60 3.51
C VAL A 281 -18.94 -4.99 3.15
N MET A 282 -17.62 -5.19 3.05
CA MET A 282 -17.07 -6.51 2.75
C MET A 282 -17.52 -7.59 3.73
N LEU A 283 -17.49 -7.29 5.04
CA LEU A 283 -17.90 -8.22 6.07
C LEU A 283 -19.40 -8.54 6.01
N GLU A 284 -20.24 -7.53 5.79
CA GLU A 284 -21.70 -7.67 5.70
C GLU A 284 -22.12 -8.55 4.52
N TYR A 285 -21.48 -8.36 3.37
CA TYR A 285 -21.76 -9.11 2.15
C TYR A 285 -20.95 -10.42 2.01
N GLY A 286 -20.11 -10.76 3.00
CA GLY A 286 -19.30 -11.97 2.98
C GLY A 286 -18.25 -12.01 1.85
N LEU A 287 -17.75 -10.84 1.46
CA LEU A 287 -16.83 -10.66 0.33
C LEU A 287 -15.39 -10.85 0.80
N ASP A 288 -14.72 -11.90 0.33
CA ASP A 288 -13.31 -12.17 0.67
C ASP A 288 -12.37 -11.79 -0.49
N LEU A 289 -12.04 -10.52 -0.53
CA LEU A 289 -11.15 -9.93 -1.54
C LEU A 289 -9.74 -10.56 -1.54
N PHE A 290 -9.27 -11.08 -0.40
CA PHE A 290 -7.88 -11.49 -0.23
C PHE A 290 -7.64 -12.98 -0.43
N ASN A 291 -8.64 -13.84 -0.20
CA ASN A 291 -8.58 -15.21 -0.72
C ASN A 291 -8.46 -15.21 -2.24
N HIS A 292 -9.07 -14.25 -2.94
CA HIS A 292 -8.91 -14.10 -4.38
C HIS A 292 -7.53 -13.59 -4.81
N LEU A 293 -6.85 -12.77 -3.99
CA LEU A 293 -5.49 -12.27 -4.26
C LEU A 293 -4.40 -13.33 -4.08
N VAL A 294 -4.54 -14.24 -3.11
CA VAL A 294 -3.54 -15.29 -2.82
C VAL A 294 -3.57 -16.42 -3.87
N HIS A 295 -4.69 -16.57 -4.59
CA HIS A 295 -4.90 -17.65 -5.56
C HIS A 295 -4.76 -17.23 -7.02
N VAL A 296 -4.33 -16.00 -7.32
CA VAL A 296 -3.96 -15.67 -8.70
C VAL A 296 -2.59 -16.30 -8.99
N PRO A 297 -2.48 -17.27 -9.91
CA PRO A 297 -1.18 -17.72 -10.38
C PRO A 297 -0.49 -16.50 -11.00
N LEU A 298 0.70 -16.14 -10.51
CA LEU A 298 1.60 -15.30 -11.26
C LEU A 298 1.81 -16.04 -12.59
N LEU A 299 1.22 -15.53 -13.67
CA LEU A 299 1.50 -16.01 -15.02
C LEU A 299 2.95 -15.66 -15.31
N VAL A 300 3.85 -16.54 -14.90
CA VAL A 300 5.19 -16.63 -15.48
C VAL A 300 4.93 -17.03 -16.92
N ASN A 301 5.05 -16.06 -17.83
CA ASN A 301 5.00 -16.33 -19.25
C ASN A 301 6.18 -17.25 -19.59
N ASP A 302 5.92 -18.55 -19.71
CA ASP A 302 6.75 -19.48 -20.47
C ASP A 302 6.47 -19.22 -21.96
N GLN A 303 7.07 -18.16 -22.53
CA GLN A 303 7.33 -18.02 -23.97
C GLN A 303 8.65 -17.32 -24.22
#